data_AF-A0A6I2SKN5-F1
#
_entry.id   AF-A0A6I2SKN5-F1
#
_cell.length_a   1.000
_cell.length_b   1.000
_cell.length_c   1.000
_cell.angle_alpha   90.00
_cell.angle_beta   90.00
_cell.angle_gamma   90.00
#
_symmetry.space_group_name_H-M   'P 1'
#
loop_
_entity.id
_entity.type
_entity.pdbx_description
1 polymer ?
#
loop_
_entity_poly.entity_id
_entity_poly.type
_entity_poly.pdbx_seq_one_letter_code
_entity_poly.pdbx_strand_id
1 'polypeptide(L)'
;MQLRMIWVVGITLLVTSCTQVPKQSVELSATIGRDLITVHNSHKALAELIFARTESDINRFVDDIYTPYQVRAVMERQFLLAKSANPADQKKSLLLAINNSFKPDASPQLQAAVLKGMSIMVQSIQNDIDKMRSDLLTPLREQRKELLASIDRSYQQLQYANSVVTGYLASVVQVHDAQAEILKAVGVDRDLNKEIGENLAKASENIGSIVEKAEGMEDKLDKAEEIAKKLKEKIDELKAKLKISQKEG
;
A
#
# COMPACT_ATOMS: atom_id res chain seq x y z
N MET A 1 49.36 35.56 51.20
CA MET A 1 48.05 35.02 51.62
C MET A 1 46.88 35.46 50.73
N GLN A 2 46.85 36.71 50.23
CA GLN A 2 45.70 37.21 49.46
C GLN A 2 45.51 36.56 48.07
N LEU A 3 46.58 36.14 47.39
CA LEU A 3 46.49 35.48 46.08
C LEU A 3 45.90 34.04 46.16
N ARG A 4 46.10 33.32 47.27
CA ARG A 4 45.51 31.99 47.51
C ARG A 4 44.01 32.07 47.82
N MET A 5 43.57 33.17 48.43
CA MET A 5 42.17 33.38 48.82
C MET A 5 41.29 33.72 47.60
N ILE A 6 41.87 34.43 46.60
CA ILE A 6 41.19 34.75 45.33
C ILE A 6 40.96 33.48 44.49
N TRP A 7 41.91 32.55 44.47
CA TRP A 7 41.76 31.26 43.75
C TRP A 7 40.70 30.34 44.35
N VAL A 8 40.55 30.33 45.69
CA VAL A 8 39.51 29.54 46.37
C VAL A 8 38.12 30.12 46.09
N VAL A 9 37.96 31.45 46.10
CA VAL A 9 36.68 32.11 45.77
C VAL A 9 36.32 31.93 44.28
N GLY A 10 37.30 31.98 43.38
CA GLY A 10 37.09 31.76 41.93
C GLY A 10 36.66 30.33 41.57
N ILE A 11 37.17 29.31 42.27
CA ILE A 11 36.79 27.90 42.06
C ILE A 11 35.40 27.59 42.64
N THR A 12 35.01 28.26 43.74
CA THR A 12 33.71 28.02 44.39
C THR A 12 32.54 28.61 43.58
N LEU A 13 32.78 29.67 42.79
CA LEU A 13 31.76 30.27 41.91
C LEU A 13 31.45 29.43 40.65
N LEU A 14 32.30 28.46 40.29
CA LEU A 14 32.08 27.59 39.13
C LEU A 14 31.19 26.36 39.43
N VAL A 15 30.79 26.15 40.69
CA VAL A 15 30.02 24.96 41.12
C VAL A 15 28.51 25.26 41.28
N THR A 16 28.06 26.51 41.10
CA THR A 16 26.64 26.88 41.27
C THR A 16 25.84 26.91 39.97
N SER A 17 26.43 26.56 38.82
CA SER A 17 25.71 26.40 37.55
C SER A 17 25.06 25.02 37.40
N CYS A 18 24.51 24.45 38.46
CA CYS A 18 23.51 23.38 38.35
C CYS A 18 22.18 24.01 37.93
N THR A 19 22.02 24.18 36.62
CA THR A 19 20.83 24.78 36.01
C THR A 19 19.58 23.99 36.39
N GLN A 20 18.69 24.62 37.15
CA GLN A 20 17.35 24.14 37.41
C GLN A 20 16.61 24.01 36.07
N VAL A 21 16.16 22.79 35.72
CA VAL A 21 15.38 22.56 34.50
C VAL A 21 14.09 23.40 34.57
N PRO A 22 13.83 24.30 33.60
CA PRO A 22 12.65 25.16 33.64
C PRO A 22 11.36 24.35 33.51
N LYS A 23 10.28 24.73 34.22
CA LYS A 23 8.95 24.10 34.07
C LYS A 23 8.45 24.13 32.61
N GLN A 24 8.87 25.15 31.88
CA GLN A 24 8.61 25.34 30.45
C GLN A 24 9.14 24.16 29.60
N SER A 25 10.23 23.51 30.00
CA SER A 25 10.77 22.34 29.28
C SER A 25 9.87 21.10 29.43
N VAL A 26 9.27 20.90 30.61
CA VAL A 26 8.30 19.81 30.85
C VAL A 26 7.02 20.05 30.04
N GLU A 27 6.51 21.28 30.06
CA GLU A 27 5.30 21.67 29.33
C GLU A 27 5.48 21.57 27.81
N LEU A 28 6.65 21.99 27.30
CA LEU A 28 7.01 21.83 25.90
C LEU A 28 7.08 20.35 25.51
N SER A 29 7.73 19.51 26.33
CA SER A 29 7.83 18.06 26.07
C SER A 29 6.45 17.39 26.06
N ALA A 30 5.57 17.76 26.99
CA ALA A 30 4.18 17.27 27.01
C ALA A 30 3.36 17.73 25.80
N THR A 31 3.63 18.94 25.29
CA THR A 31 3.00 19.45 24.06
C THR A 31 3.47 18.67 22.84
N ILE A 32 4.77 18.39 22.72
CA ILE A 32 5.32 17.51 21.67
C ILE A 32 4.65 16.13 21.69
N GLY A 33 4.42 15.56 22.88
CA GLY A 33 3.69 14.29 23.02
C GLY A 33 2.27 14.32 22.41
N ARG A 34 1.54 15.42 22.62
CA ARG A 34 0.20 15.62 22.01
C ARG A 34 0.28 15.83 20.50
N ASP A 35 1.25 16.60 20.04
CA ASP A 35 1.44 16.86 18.61
C ASP A 35 1.81 15.58 17.86
N LEU A 36 2.62 14.69 18.47
CA LEU A 36 2.96 13.38 17.89
C LEU A 36 1.72 12.53 17.60
N ILE A 37 0.68 12.56 18.44
CA ILE A 37 -0.57 11.85 18.20
C ILE A 37 -1.29 12.43 16.97
N THR A 38 -1.31 13.76 16.85
CA THR A 38 -1.94 14.44 15.71
C THR A 38 -1.24 14.11 14.39
N VAL A 39 0.09 14.13 14.38
CA VAL A 39 0.88 13.79 13.19
C VAL A 39 0.75 12.29 12.85
N HIS A 40 0.73 11.40 13.86
CA HIS A 40 0.47 9.97 13.67
C HIS A 40 -0.82 9.72 12.91
N ASN A 41 -1.93 10.31 13.39
CA ASN A 41 -3.23 10.17 12.74
C ASN A 41 -3.23 10.74 11.32
N SER A 42 -2.54 11.85 11.10
CA SER A 42 -2.44 12.50 9.78
C SER A 42 -1.69 11.63 8.77
N HIS A 43 -0.55 11.04 9.16
CA HIS A 43 0.22 10.12 8.31
C HIS A 43 -0.55 8.85 7.99
N LYS A 44 -1.25 8.28 8.99
CA LYS A 44 -2.12 7.11 8.78
C LYS A 44 -3.23 7.41 7.78
N ALA A 45 -3.96 8.52 7.98
CA ALA A 45 -5.03 8.94 7.09
C ALA A 45 -4.56 9.20 5.66
N LEU A 46 -3.40 9.84 5.48
CA LEU A 46 -2.81 10.09 4.17
C LEU A 46 -2.45 8.79 3.45
N ALA A 47 -1.79 7.86 4.15
CA ALA A 47 -1.46 6.56 3.58
C ALA A 47 -2.72 5.79 3.16
N GLU A 48 -3.75 5.76 4.01
CA GLU A 48 -5.03 5.12 3.70
C GLU A 48 -5.71 5.72 2.47
N LEU A 49 -5.72 7.04 2.36
CA LEU A 49 -6.30 7.75 1.22
C LEU A 49 -5.58 7.43 -0.09
N ILE A 50 -4.24 7.42 -0.08
CA ILE A 50 -3.44 7.10 -1.28
C ILE A 50 -3.65 5.64 -1.70
N PHE A 51 -3.68 4.69 -0.75
CA PHE A 51 -4.00 3.30 -1.07
C PHE A 51 -5.42 3.15 -1.61
N ALA A 52 -6.41 3.81 -1.02
CA ALA A 52 -7.80 3.75 -1.50
C ALA A 52 -7.94 4.27 -2.94
N ARG A 53 -7.28 5.38 -3.27
CA ARG A 53 -7.19 5.89 -4.65
C ARG A 53 -6.57 4.86 -5.59
N THR A 54 -5.45 4.27 -5.18
CA THR A 54 -4.72 3.28 -6.00
C THR A 54 -5.56 2.01 -6.22
N GLU A 55 -6.29 1.53 -5.21
CA GLU A 55 -7.25 0.43 -5.34
C GLU A 55 -8.37 0.80 -6.34
N SER A 56 -8.86 2.04 -6.32
CA SER A 56 -9.86 2.52 -7.28
C SER A 56 -9.33 2.53 -8.71
N ASP A 57 -8.08 2.98 -8.93
CA ASP A 57 -7.46 2.99 -10.26
C ASP A 57 -7.30 1.55 -10.80
N ILE A 58 -6.87 0.61 -9.97
CA ILE A 58 -6.76 -0.81 -10.36
C ILE A 58 -8.13 -1.39 -10.71
N ASN A 59 -9.17 -1.12 -9.91
CA ASN A 59 -10.51 -1.60 -10.21
C ASN A 59 -11.02 -1.03 -11.55
N ARG A 60 -10.78 0.26 -11.82
CA ARG A 60 -11.15 0.89 -13.09
C ARG A 60 -10.46 0.21 -14.27
N PHE A 61 -9.16 -0.10 -14.17
CA PHE A 61 -8.47 -0.91 -15.18
C PHE A 61 -9.13 -2.28 -15.38
N VAL A 62 -9.43 -3.00 -14.31
CA VAL A 62 -10.04 -4.33 -14.40
C VAL A 62 -11.41 -4.25 -15.07
N ASP A 63 -12.23 -3.30 -14.65
CA ASP A 63 -13.63 -3.21 -15.07
C ASP A 63 -13.76 -2.66 -16.50
N ASP A 64 -13.01 -1.61 -16.84
CA ASP A 64 -13.19 -0.87 -18.09
C ASP A 64 -12.29 -1.36 -19.24
N ILE A 65 -11.25 -2.13 -18.92
CA ILE A 65 -10.27 -2.61 -19.92
C ILE A 65 -10.16 -4.13 -19.90
N TYR A 66 -9.83 -4.72 -18.75
CA TYR A 66 -9.56 -6.16 -18.69
C TYR A 66 -10.83 -7.01 -18.88
N THR A 67 -11.96 -6.62 -18.28
CA THR A 67 -13.23 -7.34 -18.43
C THR A 67 -13.68 -7.40 -19.90
N PRO A 68 -13.77 -6.27 -20.64
CA PRO A 68 -14.10 -6.31 -22.06
C PRO A 68 -13.07 -7.10 -22.89
N TYR A 69 -11.78 -6.99 -22.56
CA TYR A 69 -10.72 -7.80 -23.19
C TYR A 69 -11.00 -9.30 -23.02
N GLN A 70 -11.26 -9.76 -21.79
CA GLN A 70 -11.46 -11.18 -21.49
C GLN A 70 -12.72 -11.73 -22.17
N VAL A 71 -13.81 -10.95 -22.18
CA VAL A 71 -15.03 -11.30 -22.92
C VAL A 71 -14.72 -11.46 -24.40
N ARG A 72 -14.02 -10.48 -25.02
CA ARG A 72 -13.65 -10.54 -26.44
C ARG A 72 -12.76 -11.75 -26.74
N ALA A 73 -11.74 -12.00 -25.93
CA ALA A 73 -10.82 -13.12 -26.11
C ALA A 73 -11.54 -14.48 -26.06
N VAL A 74 -12.48 -14.66 -25.14
CA VAL A 74 -13.30 -15.88 -25.07
C VAL A 74 -14.19 -16.01 -26.31
N MET A 75 -14.85 -14.92 -26.73
CA MET A 75 -15.72 -14.94 -27.92
C MET A 75 -14.95 -15.23 -29.21
N GLU A 76 -13.78 -14.62 -29.39
CA GLU A 76 -12.89 -14.88 -30.52
C GLU A 76 -12.46 -16.35 -30.55
N ARG A 77 -12.10 -16.93 -29.40
CA ARG A 77 -11.80 -18.37 -29.31
C ARG A 77 -12.98 -19.22 -29.75
N GLN A 78 -14.21 -18.90 -29.33
CA GLN A 78 -15.41 -19.63 -29.75
C GLN A 78 -15.68 -19.50 -31.25
N PHE A 79 -15.42 -18.32 -31.81
CA PHE A 79 -15.56 -18.06 -33.24
C PHE A 79 -14.54 -18.84 -34.07
N LEU A 80 -13.28 -18.88 -33.63
CA LEU A 80 -12.23 -19.68 -34.27
C LEU A 80 -12.55 -21.18 -34.22
N LEU A 81 -13.06 -21.68 -33.09
CA LEU A 81 -13.54 -23.06 -32.98
C LEU A 81 -14.68 -23.33 -33.97
N ALA A 82 -15.66 -22.42 -34.09
CA ALA A 82 -16.79 -22.57 -35.01
C ALA A 82 -16.34 -22.61 -36.48
N LYS A 83 -15.30 -21.84 -36.83
CA LYS A 83 -14.75 -21.77 -38.18
C LYS A 83 -13.68 -22.82 -38.48
N SER A 84 -13.30 -23.65 -37.51
CA SER A 84 -12.24 -24.65 -37.70
C SER A 84 -12.59 -25.61 -38.83
N ALA A 85 -11.61 -25.98 -39.65
CA ALA A 85 -11.78 -27.02 -40.67
C ALA A 85 -11.93 -28.42 -40.05
N ASN A 86 -11.52 -28.60 -38.79
CA ASN A 86 -11.61 -29.86 -38.07
C ASN A 86 -12.99 -30.00 -37.39
N PRO A 87 -13.80 -31.02 -37.75
CA PRO A 87 -15.10 -31.25 -37.13
C PRO A 87 -15.04 -31.48 -35.62
N ALA A 88 -13.94 -32.02 -35.10
CA ALA A 88 -13.76 -32.22 -33.66
C ALA A 88 -13.62 -30.88 -32.91
N ASP A 89 -13.06 -29.85 -33.55
CA ASP A 89 -12.91 -28.53 -32.93
C ASP A 89 -14.20 -27.71 -33.07
N GLN A 90 -14.92 -27.83 -34.19
CA GLN A 90 -16.25 -27.22 -34.35
C GLN A 90 -17.21 -27.66 -33.24
N LYS A 91 -17.18 -28.94 -32.86
CA LYS A 91 -17.99 -29.50 -31.76
C LYS A 91 -17.69 -28.88 -30.39
N LYS A 92 -16.53 -28.25 -30.21
CA LYS A 92 -16.16 -27.54 -28.96
C LYS A 92 -16.69 -26.11 -28.93
N SER A 93 -17.17 -25.56 -30.05
CA SER A 93 -17.68 -24.19 -30.10
C SER A 93 -19.08 -24.11 -29.47
N LEU A 94 -19.17 -23.37 -28.37
CA LEU A 94 -20.45 -23.03 -27.76
C LEU A 94 -21.29 -22.14 -28.70
N LEU A 95 -20.68 -21.25 -29.48
CA LEU A 95 -21.41 -20.41 -30.44
C LEU A 95 -22.13 -21.25 -31.50
N LEU A 96 -21.46 -22.28 -32.02
CA LEU A 96 -22.09 -23.21 -32.97
C LEU A 96 -23.20 -24.03 -32.30
N ALA A 97 -22.98 -24.48 -31.07
CA ALA A 97 -23.99 -25.19 -30.29
C ALA A 97 -25.23 -24.32 -30.01
N ILE A 98 -25.04 -23.05 -29.65
CA ILE A 98 -26.10 -22.05 -29.47
C ILE A 98 -26.93 -21.93 -30.75
N ASN A 99 -26.28 -21.66 -31.89
CA ASN A 99 -26.96 -21.53 -33.17
C ASN A 99 -27.80 -22.78 -33.52
N ASN A 100 -27.25 -23.97 -33.26
CA ASN A 100 -27.97 -25.22 -33.52
C ASN A 100 -29.12 -25.47 -32.54
N SER A 101 -29.04 -25.00 -31.29
CA SER A 101 -30.08 -25.21 -30.27
C SER A 101 -31.38 -24.42 -30.52
N PHE A 102 -31.32 -23.37 -31.35
CA PHE A 102 -32.47 -22.55 -31.74
C PHE A 102 -33.14 -22.99 -33.05
N LYS A 103 -32.69 -24.09 -33.67
CA LYS A 103 -33.35 -24.64 -34.86
C LYS A 103 -34.67 -25.34 -34.50
N PRO A 104 -35.67 -25.37 -35.40
CA PRO A 104 -36.98 -25.98 -35.12
C PRO A 104 -36.93 -27.46 -34.72
N ASP A 105 -35.89 -28.18 -35.15
CA ASP A 105 -35.66 -29.61 -34.91
C ASP A 105 -34.70 -29.89 -33.74
N ALA A 106 -34.27 -28.86 -32.99
CA ALA A 106 -33.35 -29.02 -31.88
C ALA A 106 -33.97 -29.80 -30.71
N SER A 107 -33.20 -30.73 -30.13
CA SER A 107 -33.67 -31.52 -28.99
C SER A 107 -33.67 -30.70 -27.68
N PRO A 108 -34.61 -30.98 -26.75
CA PRO A 108 -34.59 -30.38 -25.41
C PRO A 108 -33.27 -30.60 -24.65
N GLN A 109 -32.61 -31.74 -24.89
CA GLN A 109 -31.32 -32.07 -24.27
C GLN A 109 -30.20 -31.14 -24.77
N LEU A 110 -30.19 -30.81 -26.07
CA LEU A 110 -29.22 -29.86 -26.62
C LEU A 110 -29.44 -28.46 -26.05
N GLN A 111 -30.70 -28.01 -25.96
CA GLN A 111 -31.05 -26.71 -25.37
C GLN A 111 -30.59 -26.61 -23.92
N ALA A 112 -30.86 -27.63 -23.10
CA ALA A 112 -30.40 -27.67 -21.70
C ALA A 112 -28.86 -27.68 -21.58
N ALA A 113 -28.18 -28.43 -22.45
CA ALA A 113 -26.71 -28.48 -22.47
C ALA A 113 -26.09 -27.12 -22.85
N VAL A 114 -26.68 -26.40 -23.81
CA VAL A 114 -26.24 -25.05 -24.21
C VAL A 114 -26.40 -24.07 -23.06
N LEU A 115 -27.56 -24.04 -22.39
CA LEU A 115 -27.77 -23.17 -21.23
C LEU A 115 -26.73 -23.42 -20.13
N LYS A 116 -26.45 -24.70 -19.83
CA LYS A 116 -25.39 -25.07 -18.89
C LYS A 116 -24.01 -24.60 -19.36
N GLY A 117 -23.71 -24.78 -20.64
CA GLY A 117 -22.44 -24.33 -21.25
C GLY A 117 -22.25 -22.82 -21.17
N MET A 118 -23.31 -22.04 -21.40
CA MET A 118 -23.30 -20.59 -21.25
C MET A 118 -23.01 -20.17 -19.80
N SER A 119 -23.67 -20.80 -18.83
CA SER A 119 -23.39 -20.54 -17.41
C SER A 119 -21.94 -20.86 -17.04
N ILE A 120 -21.39 -21.98 -17.52
CA ILE A 120 -19.98 -22.34 -17.30
C ILE A 120 -19.04 -21.32 -17.94
N MET A 121 -19.33 -20.85 -19.15
CA MET A 121 -18.52 -19.85 -19.84
C MET A 121 -18.51 -18.52 -19.08
N VAL A 122 -19.68 -18.03 -18.66
CA VAL A 122 -19.79 -16.79 -17.86
C VAL A 122 -19.03 -16.94 -16.54
N GLN A 123 -19.16 -18.08 -15.85
CA GLN A 123 -18.42 -18.34 -14.63
C GLN A 123 -16.91 -18.37 -14.86
N SER A 124 -16.45 -18.96 -15.97
CA SER A 124 -15.02 -18.97 -16.32
C SER A 124 -14.49 -17.56 -16.56
N ILE A 125 -15.21 -16.74 -17.33
CA ILE A 125 -14.85 -15.34 -17.57
C ILE A 125 -14.77 -14.57 -16.24
N GLN A 126 -15.78 -14.72 -15.39
CA GLN A 126 -15.82 -14.07 -14.08
C GLN A 126 -14.63 -14.49 -13.20
N ASN A 127 -14.32 -15.78 -13.17
CA ASN A 127 -13.17 -16.29 -12.41
C ASN A 127 -11.84 -15.70 -12.90
N ASP A 128 -11.67 -15.54 -14.22
CA ASP A 128 -10.45 -14.94 -14.80
C ASP A 128 -10.34 -13.44 -14.44
N ILE A 129 -11.46 -12.72 -14.45
CA ILE A 129 -11.54 -11.31 -14.02
C ILE A 129 -11.22 -11.17 -12.54
N ASP A 130 -11.85 -11.97 -11.68
CA ASP A 130 -11.63 -11.93 -10.24
C ASP A 130 -10.21 -12.34 -9.87
N LYS A 131 -9.63 -13.29 -10.61
CA LYS A 131 -8.22 -13.65 -10.49
C LYS A 131 -7.31 -12.46 -10.80
N MET A 132 -7.52 -11.78 -11.94
CA MET A 132 -6.73 -10.60 -12.28
C MET A 132 -6.85 -9.50 -11.23
N ARG A 133 -8.08 -9.22 -10.76
CA ARG A 133 -8.32 -8.26 -9.68
C ARG A 133 -7.57 -8.64 -8.41
N SER A 134 -7.65 -9.91 -8.02
CA SER A 134 -6.97 -10.43 -6.82
C SER A 134 -5.44 -10.36 -6.95
N ASP A 135 -4.90 -10.73 -8.12
CA ASP A 135 -3.46 -10.75 -8.40
C ASP A 135 -2.84 -9.34 -8.28
N LEU A 136 -3.61 -8.29 -8.56
CA LEU A 136 -3.18 -6.89 -8.40
C LEU A 136 -3.47 -6.32 -7.00
N LEU A 137 -4.68 -6.53 -6.46
CA LEU A 137 -5.10 -5.89 -5.21
C LEU A 137 -4.53 -6.55 -3.95
N THR A 138 -4.34 -7.87 -3.95
CA THR A 138 -3.81 -8.60 -2.78
C THR A 138 -2.44 -8.07 -2.36
N PRO A 139 -1.41 -8.03 -3.23
CA PRO A 139 -0.10 -7.50 -2.84
C PRO A 139 -0.16 -6.02 -2.43
N LEU A 140 -1.05 -5.21 -3.01
CA LEU A 140 -1.22 -3.80 -2.61
C LEU A 140 -1.80 -3.67 -1.19
N ARG A 141 -2.79 -4.50 -0.84
CA ARG A 141 -3.42 -4.52 0.49
C ARG A 141 -2.47 -5.03 1.56
N GLU A 142 -1.62 -6.01 1.23
CA GLU A 142 -0.53 -6.45 2.10
C GLU A 142 0.42 -5.29 2.40
N GLN A 143 0.86 -4.55 1.37
CA GLN A 143 1.73 -3.38 1.53
C GLN A 143 1.07 -2.28 2.38
N ARG A 144 -0.24 -2.05 2.20
CA ARG A 144 -1.01 -1.15 3.07
C ARG A 144 -0.91 -1.58 4.53
N LYS A 145 -1.19 -2.84 4.83
CA LYS A 145 -1.13 -3.38 6.19
C LYS A 145 0.27 -3.23 6.79
N GLU A 146 1.31 -3.55 6.02
CA GLU A 146 2.71 -3.43 6.45
C GLU A 146 3.11 -1.98 6.75
N LEU A 147 2.75 -1.04 5.87
CA LEU A 147 3.06 0.38 6.08
C LEU A 147 2.32 0.93 7.30
N LEU A 148 1.02 0.67 7.43
CA LEU A 148 0.23 1.14 8.58
C LEU A 148 0.76 0.60 9.90
N ALA A 149 1.09 -0.70 9.95
CA ALA A 149 1.71 -1.29 11.12
C ALA A 149 3.08 -0.66 11.44
N SER A 150 3.83 -0.25 10.42
CA SER A 150 5.08 0.45 10.66
C SER A 150 4.90 1.88 11.15
N ILE A 151 3.94 2.63 10.59
CA ILE A 151 3.59 3.97 11.07
C ILE A 151 3.24 3.88 12.56
N ASP A 152 2.35 2.94 12.91
CA ASP A 152 1.92 2.72 14.30
C ASP A 152 3.13 2.42 15.21
N ARG A 153 4.06 1.56 14.78
CA ARG A 153 5.27 1.22 15.54
C ARG A 153 6.20 2.42 15.74
N SER A 154 6.50 3.18 14.68
CA SER A 154 7.39 4.34 14.75
C SER A 154 6.85 5.42 15.67
N TYR A 155 5.53 5.69 15.63
CA TYR A 155 4.92 6.65 16.55
C TYR A 155 4.83 6.17 17.99
N GLN A 156 4.60 4.87 18.23
CA GLN A 156 4.66 4.30 19.57
C GLN A 156 6.05 4.44 20.20
N GLN A 157 7.12 4.23 19.41
CA GLN A 157 8.50 4.43 19.86
C GLN A 157 8.77 5.91 20.20
N LEU A 158 8.33 6.84 19.34
CA LEU A 158 8.46 8.27 19.59
C LEU A 158 7.69 8.73 20.83
N GLN A 159 6.46 8.24 21.03
CA GLN A 159 5.66 8.53 22.22
C GLN A 159 6.32 7.96 23.48
N TYR A 160 6.85 6.73 23.43
CA TYR A 160 7.62 6.15 24.53
C TYR A 160 8.84 7.02 24.87
N ALA A 161 9.66 7.37 23.86
CA ALA A 161 10.82 8.23 24.02
C ALA A 161 10.45 9.57 24.66
N ASN A 162 9.38 10.22 24.16
CA ASN A 162 8.88 11.48 24.70
C ASN A 162 8.40 11.33 26.15
N SER A 163 7.77 10.21 26.52
CA SER A 163 7.33 9.95 27.88
C SER A 163 8.51 9.78 28.86
N VAL A 164 9.58 9.08 28.44
CA VAL A 164 10.82 8.94 29.20
C VAL A 164 11.49 10.30 29.39
N VAL A 165 11.60 11.11 28.33
CA VAL A 165 12.18 12.47 28.40
C VAL A 165 11.33 13.37 29.29
N THR A 166 10.01 13.35 29.15
CA THR A 166 9.10 14.14 30.00
C THR A 166 9.21 13.73 31.46
N GLY A 167 9.27 12.42 31.73
CA GLY A 167 9.50 11.84 33.04
C GLY A 167 10.84 12.30 33.62
N TYR A 168 11.91 12.27 32.84
CA TYR A 168 13.22 12.78 33.23
C TYR A 168 13.20 14.28 33.51
N LEU A 169 12.63 15.11 32.63
CA LEU A 169 12.51 16.56 32.86
C LEU A 169 11.69 16.87 34.12
N ALA A 170 10.70 16.03 34.44
CA ALA A 170 9.95 16.12 35.69
C ALA A 170 10.75 15.55 36.90
N SER A 171 11.62 14.57 36.68
CA SER A 171 12.37 13.83 37.70
C SER A 171 13.82 14.27 37.89
N VAL A 172 14.34 15.29 37.17
CA VAL A 172 15.64 15.98 37.45
C VAL A 172 15.62 16.73 38.81
N VAL A 173 14.76 16.27 39.72
CA VAL A 173 14.96 16.27 41.16
C VAL A 173 15.87 15.11 41.65
N GLN A 174 16.19 14.03 40.91
CA GLN A 174 17.24 13.04 41.29
C GLN A 174 17.56 11.89 40.27
N VAL A 175 18.88 11.64 40.07
CA VAL A 175 19.64 10.43 39.62
C VAL A 175 19.70 9.99 38.13
N HIS A 176 20.65 9.07 37.84
CA HIS A 176 21.63 9.08 36.74
C HIS A 176 21.53 7.89 35.73
N ASP A 177 20.44 7.12 35.73
CA ASP A 177 20.36 5.83 35.00
C ASP A 177 19.68 5.88 33.60
N ALA A 178 19.14 7.04 33.19
CA ALA A 178 18.29 7.14 31.99
C ALA A 178 19.03 7.19 30.63
N GLN A 179 20.36 7.39 30.61
CA GLN A 179 21.10 7.60 29.36
C GLN A 179 21.09 6.36 28.44
N ALA A 180 21.11 5.15 29.00
CA ALA A 180 21.05 3.90 28.25
C ALA A 180 19.65 3.60 27.66
N GLU A 181 18.59 4.16 28.27
CA GLU A 181 17.21 3.94 27.87
C GLU A 181 16.77 4.91 26.76
N ILE A 182 17.27 6.15 26.80
CA ILE A 182 17.11 7.14 25.72
C ILE A 182 17.82 6.67 24.43
N LEU A 183 19.02 6.10 24.52
CA LEU A 183 19.74 5.55 23.36
C LEU A 183 19.02 4.37 22.68
N LYS A 184 18.18 3.61 23.40
CA LYS A 184 17.30 2.59 22.80
C LYS A 184 16.05 3.18 22.13
N ALA A 185 15.63 4.37 22.54
CA ALA A 185 14.39 5.03 22.09
C ALA A 185 14.61 6.02 20.93
N VAL A 186 15.85 6.48 20.72
CA VAL A 186 16.25 7.40 19.64
C VAL A 186 16.52 6.70 18.30
N GLY A 187 16.44 5.36 18.24
CA GLY A 187 16.46 4.57 16.99
C GLY A 187 15.18 4.71 16.18
N VAL A 188 14.83 5.94 15.79
CA VAL A 188 13.75 6.20 14.82
C VAL A 188 14.39 6.14 13.44
N ASP A 189 14.61 4.91 12.98
CA ASP A 189 15.35 4.61 11.75
C ASP A 189 14.54 4.90 10.47
N ARG A 190 13.32 5.44 10.60
CA ARG A 190 12.31 5.43 9.54
C ARG A 190 11.79 6.83 9.21
N ASP A 191 12.11 7.32 8.02
CA ASP A 191 11.63 8.59 7.47
C ASP A 191 10.23 8.44 6.84
N LEU A 192 9.20 8.61 7.67
CA LEU A 192 7.80 8.48 7.26
C LEU A 192 7.38 9.53 6.21
N ASN A 193 8.02 10.71 6.20
CA ASN A 193 7.73 11.75 5.20
C ASN A 193 8.17 11.28 3.82
N LYS A 194 9.36 10.70 3.73
CA LYS A 194 9.86 10.11 2.47
C LYS A 194 9.04 8.90 2.03
N GLU A 195 8.65 8.04 2.96
CA GLU A 195 7.87 6.85 2.61
C GLU A 195 6.45 7.14 2.13
N ILE A 196 5.71 7.98 2.88
CA ILE A 196 4.32 8.31 2.55
C ILE A 196 4.27 9.41 1.49
N GLY A 197 5.01 10.49 1.71
CA GLY A 197 4.96 11.69 0.89
C GLY A 197 5.62 11.53 -0.47
N GLU A 198 6.72 10.78 -0.58
CA GLU A 198 7.40 10.58 -1.86
C GLU A 198 7.13 9.20 -2.46
N ASN A 199 7.48 8.13 -1.75
CA ASN A 199 7.50 6.80 -2.37
C ASN A 199 6.09 6.29 -2.67
N LEU A 200 5.18 6.38 -1.70
CA LEU A 200 3.79 5.94 -1.87
C LEU A 200 3.03 6.86 -2.84
N ALA A 201 3.18 8.19 -2.70
CA ALA A 201 2.53 9.15 -3.61
C ALA A 201 2.99 8.99 -5.07
N LYS A 202 4.31 8.90 -5.33
CA LYS A 202 4.85 8.68 -6.69
C LYS A 202 4.39 7.34 -7.28
N ALA A 203 4.31 6.29 -6.46
CA ALA A 203 3.81 4.99 -6.94
C ALA A 203 2.33 5.07 -7.32
N SER A 204 1.51 5.72 -6.49
CA SER A 204 0.09 5.94 -6.78
C SER A 204 -0.12 6.78 -8.05
N GLU A 205 0.64 7.87 -8.22
CA GLU A 205 0.60 8.70 -9.42
C GLU A 205 0.98 7.90 -10.68
N ASN A 206 2.03 7.08 -10.61
CA ASN A 206 2.44 6.24 -11.73
C ASN A 206 1.36 5.21 -12.09
N ILE A 207 0.74 4.56 -11.10
CA ILE A 207 -0.35 3.62 -11.33
C ILE A 207 -1.53 4.34 -11.96
N GLY A 208 -1.98 5.46 -11.39
CA GLY A 208 -3.05 6.27 -11.93
C GLY A 208 -2.78 6.71 -13.37
N SER A 209 -1.56 7.16 -13.68
CA SER A 209 -1.15 7.56 -15.04
C SER A 209 -1.17 6.41 -16.03
N ILE A 210 -0.79 5.18 -15.62
CA ILE A 210 -0.88 3.99 -16.48
C ILE A 210 -2.34 3.73 -16.84
N VAL A 211 -3.23 3.76 -15.85
CA VAL A 211 -4.66 3.49 -16.05
C VAL A 211 -5.31 4.57 -16.93
N GLU A 212 -5.08 5.85 -16.61
CA GLU A 212 -5.62 6.98 -17.38
C GLU A 212 -5.16 6.97 -18.84
N LYS A 213 -3.86 6.71 -19.09
CA LYS A 213 -3.34 6.57 -20.45
C LYS A 213 -3.99 5.40 -21.18
N ALA A 214 -4.12 4.26 -20.51
CA ALA A 214 -4.73 3.08 -21.11
C ALA A 214 -6.20 3.31 -21.49
N GLU A 215 -6.96 4.04 -20.69
CA GLU A 215 -8.38 4.34 -20.97
C GLU A 215 -8.58 5.14 -22.25
N GLY A 216 -7.65 6.07 -22.54
CA GLY A 216 -7.65 6.91 -23.72
C GLY A 216 -7.08 6.25 -24.98
N MET A 217 -6.57 5.02 -24.90
CA MET A 217 -6.02 4.31 -26.07
C MET A 217 -7.11 3.64 -26.89
N GLU A 218 -7.03 3.79 -28.22
CA GLU A 218 -7.96 3.13 -29.15
C GLU A 218 -7.78 1.60 -29.15
N ASP A 219 -6.54 1.13 -29.03
CA ASP A 219 -6.16 -0.28 -29.00
C ASP A 219 -6.03 -0.86 -27.58
N LYS A 220 -6.66 -0.23 -26.59
CA LYS A 220 -6.51 -0.57 -25.15
C LYS A 220 -6.80 -2.03 -24.82
N LEU A 221 -7.76 -2.64 -25.50
CA LEU A 221 -8.10 -4.04 -25.29
C LEU A 221 -6.98 -4.97 -25.80
N ASP A 222 -6.31 -4.61 -26.89
CA ASP A 222 -5.21 -5.41 -27.45
C ASP A 222 -3.97 -5.37 -26.54
N LYS A 223 -3.85 -4.31 -25.73
CA LYS A 223 -2.75 -4.10 -24.78
C LYS A 223 -3.10 -4.42 -23.34
N ALA A 224 -4.28 -4.99 -23.06
CA ALA A 224 -4.75 -5.25 -21.70
C ALA A 224 -3.75 -6.06 -20.86
N GLU A 225 -3.14 -7.10 -21.45
CA GLU A 225 -2.12 -7.92 -20.78
C GLU A 225 -0.82 -7.15 -20.51
N GLU A 226 -0.38 -6.30 -21.44
CA GLU A 226 0.79 -5.46 -21.28
C GLU A 226 0.57 -4.43 -20.14
N ILE A 227 -0.62 -3.83 -20.09
CA ILE A 227 -1.02 -2.90 -19.04
C ILE A 227 -1.05 -3.61 -17.68
N ALA A 228 -1.67 -4.80 -17.60
CA ALA A 228 -1.69 -5.61 -16.38
C ALA A 228 -0.27 -5.90 -15.87
N LYS A 229 0.65 -6.26 -16.78
CA LYS A 229 2.06 -6.49 -16.45
C LYS A 229 2.72 -5.24 -15.87
N LYS A 230 2.55 -4.08 -16.50
CA LYS A 230 3.10 -2.80 -16.01
C LYS A 230 2.55 -2.43 -14.62
N LEU A 231 1.26 -2.64 -14.39
CA LEU A 231 0.64 -2.40 -13.08
C LEU A 231 1.26 -3.31 -12.02
N LYS A 232 1.40 -4.60 -12.32
CA LYS A 232 2.04 -5.56 -11.41
C LYS A 232 3.48 -5.16 -11.07
N GLU A 233 4.28 -4.79 -12.08
CA GLU A 233 5.65 -4.31 -11.88
C GLU A 233 5.70 -3.11 -10.93
N LYS A 234 4.78 -2.13 -11.08
CA LYS A 234 4.73 -0.96 -10.19
C LYS A 234 4.31 -1.29 -8.76
N ILE A 235 3.41 -2.24 -8.58
CA ILE A 235 3.00 -2.74 -7.26
C ILE A 235 4.16 -3.48 -6.59
N ASP A 236 4.93 -4.26 -7.34
CA ASP A 236 6.11 -4.97 -6.83
C ASP A 236 7.26 -4.00 -6.49
N GLU A 237 7.48 -2.96 -7.30
CA GLU A 237 8.44 -1.88 -7.01
C GLU A 237 8.10 -1.16 -5.70
N LEU A 238 6.82 -0.88 -5.43
CA LEU A 238 6.38 -0.27 -4.18
C LEU A 238 6.75 -1.16 -2.98
N LYS A 239 6.51 -2.48 -3.07
CA LYS A 239 6.88 -3.44 -2.03
C LYS A 239 8.38 -3.41 -1.73
N ALA A 240 9.22 -3.34 -2.76
CA ALA A 240 10.67 -3.27 -2.59
C ALA A 240 11.09 -1.99 -1.85
N LYS A 241 10.52 -0.84 -2.24
CA LYS A 241 10.83 0.45 -1.61
C LYS A 241 10.41 0.51 -0.15
N LEU A 242 9.23 -0.02 0.19
CA LEU A 242 8.74 -0.06 1.58
C LEU A 242 9.56 -0.98 2.50
N LYS A 243 10.25 -1.99 1.93
CA LYS A 243 11.15 -2.90 2.66
C LYS A 243 12.57 -2.37 2.83
N ILE A 244 13.12 -1.67 1.85
CA ILE A 244 14.49 -1.12 1.94
C ILE A 244 14.60 -0.12 3.09
N SER A 245 13.56 0.69 3.30
CA SER A 245 13.50 1.63 4.43
C SER A 245 13.40 0.98 5.82
N GLN A 246 13.31 -0.35 5.91
CA GLN A 246 13.40 -1.09 7.20
C GLN A 246 14.82 -1.54 7.55
N LYS A 247 15.80 -1.48 6.63
CA LYS A 247 17.15 -2.05 6.80
C LYS A 247 18.26 -1.01 6.96
N GLU A 248 17.97 0.27 6.73
CA GLU A 248 19.00 1.33 6.68
C GLU A 248 19.15 2.15 7.98
N GLY A 249 18.62 1.68 9.11
CA GLY A 249 18.99 2.22 10.43
C GLY A 249 19.21 1.12 11.46
#